data_AF-A0A0M3IE17-F1
#
_entry.id   AF-A0A0M3IE17-F1
#
_cell.length_a   1.000
_cell.length_b   1.000
_cell.length_c   1.000
_cell.angle_alpha   90.00
_cell.angle_beta   90.00
_cell.angle_gamma   90.00
#
_symmetry.space_group_name_H-M   'P 1'
#
loop_
_entity.id
_entity.type
_entity.pdbx_description
1 polymer ?
#
loop_
_entity_poly.entity_id
_entity_poly.type
_entity_poly.pdbx_seq_one_letter_code
_entity_poly.pdbx_strand_id
1 'polypeptide(L)'
;MSMSKVEGPFVVNPTLFAENRLRLVTALRGKAKTGSVIVLKGGVEQNRYNTDAMDLPFRQESYFFWTFGVHESEFYGAIDVDSGKSILFPPRLHPDYAIWDGKIHPESWFKDVYQVDEVHFNDPNTINETLRNLGARQLLLLRAENTDSGNVLEPADFKGKSDFPFDTKMLYPIMGNLRVFKTDKELEVMRYSCKVASEAHKAAMKAVKPGLYEYQLER
;
A
#
# COMPACT_ATOMS: atom_id res chain seq x y z
N MET A 1 -23.21 27.91 -21.01
CA MET A 1 -22.32 26.73 -21.08
C MET A 1 -22.39 26.03 -19.72
N SER A 2 -22.98 24.85 -19.68
CA SER A 2 -23.06 24.04 -18.45
C SER A 2 -21.65 23.64 -18.03
N MET A 3 -21.21 24.09 -16.85
CA MET A 3 -20.10 23.42 -16.17
C MET A 3 -20.56 21.99 -15.92
N SER A 4 -19.92 21.01 -16.56
CA SER A 4 -20.12 19.62 -16.22
C SER A 4 -19.86 19.49 -14.72
N LYS A 5 -20.91 19.23 -13.94
CA LYS A 5 -20.77 18.86 -12.53
C LYS A 5 -19.81 17.68 -12.53
N VAL A 6 -18.61 17.87 -12.00
CA VAL A 6 -17.76 16.74 -11.63
C VAL A 6 -18.58 16.03 -10.55
N GLU A 7 -19.20 14.90 -10.92
CA GLU A 7 -19.73 13.95 -9.96
C GLU A 7 -18.64 13.67 -8.93
N GLY A 8 -19.01 13.49 -7.66
CA GLY A 8 -18.07 13.43 -6.53
C GLY A 8 -16.92 12.42 -6.70
N PRO A 9 -15.99 12.35 -5.74
CA PRO A 9 -14.79 11.54 -5.87
C PRO A 9 -15.13 10.08 -6.23
N PHE A 10 -14.37 9.51 -7.16
CA PHE A 10 -14.51 8.10 -7.53
C PHE A 10 -14.27 7.20 -6.32
N VAL A 11 -15.22 6.31 -6.05
CA VAL A 11 -15.14 5.38 -4.93
C VAL A 11 -14.32 4.16 -5.35
N VAL A 12 -13.13 4.02 -4.78
CA VAL A 12 -12.29 2.85 -4.99
C VAL A 12 -12.80 1.71 -4.11
N ASN A 13 -13.21 0.61 -4.73
CA ASN A 13 -13.69 -0.56 -4.00
C ASN A 13 -12.51 -1.40 -3.48
N PRO A 14 -12.45 -1.77 -2.18
CA PRO A 14 -11.36 -2.59 -1.62
C PRO A 14 -11.15 -3.94 -2.31
N THR A 15 -12.16 -4.46 -3.02
CA THR A 15 -12.05 -5.67 -3.85
C THR A 15 -10.97 -5.56 -4.94
N LEU A 16 -10.58 -4.35 -5.35
CA LEU A 16 -9.42 -4.13 -6.23
C LEU A 16 -8.16 -4.74 -5.63
N PHE A 17 -7.89 -4.48 -4.35
CA PHE A 17 -6.69 -4.96 -3.68
C PHE A 17 -6.78 -6.46 -3.39
N ALA A 18 -7.97 -6.98 -3.08
CA ALA A 18 -8.19 -8.42 -2.94
C ALA A 18 -7.89 -9.18 -4.25
N GLU A 19 -8.30 -8.63 -5.41
CA GLU A 19 -7.97 -9.19 -6.73
C GLU A 19 -6.45 -9.18 -6.98
N ASN A 20 -5.76 -8.11 -6.59
CA ASN A 20 -4.31 -8.02 -6.70
C ASN A 20 -3.58 -9.07 -5.84
N ARG A 21 -4.02 -9.29 -4.59
CA ARG A 21 -3.49 -10.37 -3.73
C ARG A 21 -3.70 -11.74 -4.36
N LEU A 22 -4.89 -11.99 -4.92
CA LEU A 22 -5.19 -13.25 -5.61
C LEU A 22 -4.29 -13.46 -6.83
N ARG A 23 -4.07 -12.42 -7.66
CA ARG A 23 -3.16 -12.47 -8.81
C ARG A 23 -1.72 -12.77 -8.37
N LEU A 24 -1.27 -12.15 -7.27
CA LEU A 24 0.06 -12.37 -6.70
C LEU A 24 0.25 -13.81 -6.22
N VAL A 25 -0.70 -14.32 -5.42
CA VAL A 25 -0.71 -15.71 -4.95
C VAL A 25 -0.71 -16.68 -6.12
N THR A 26 -1.56 -16.45 -7.12
CA THR A 26 -1.64 -17.29 -8.32
C THR A 26 -0.33 -17.30 -9.10
N ALA A 27 0.34 -16.15 -9.23
CA ALA A 27 1.62 -16.06 -9.93
C ALA A 27 2.79 -16.74 -9.20
N LEU A 28 2.67 -16.91 -7.87
CA LEU A 28 3.65 -17.57 -7.00
C LEU A 28 3.39 -19.07 -6.83
N ARG A 29 2.14 -19.53 -6.95
CA ARG A 29 1.79 -20.95 -6.89
C ARG A 29 2.60 -21.75 -7.92
N GLY A 30 3.24 -22.82 -7.46
CA GLY A 30 4.14 -23.66 -8.27
C GLY A 30 5.56 -23.11 -8.48
N LYS A 31 5.84 -21.87 -8.05
CA LYS A 31 7.21 -21.28 -8.05
C LYS A 31 7.78 -21.15 -6.65
N ALA A 32 6.96 -20.70 -5.71
CA ALA A 32 7.30 -20.63 -4.29
C ALA A 32 7.22 -22.03 -3.65
N LYS A 33 7.99 -22.25 -2.58
CA LYS A 33 7.93 -23.49 -1.81
C LYS A 33 6.64 -23.52 -0.98
N THR A 34 6.06 -24.69 -0.74
CA THR A 34 4.95 -24.86 0.20
C THR A 34 5.33 -24.31 1.58
N GLY A 35 4.41 -23.57 2.21
CA GLY A 35 4.62 -22.83 3.45
C GLY A 35 5.37 -21.51 3.27
N SER A 36 5.43 -20.96 2.05
CA SER A 36 5.98 -19.61 1.82
C SER A 36 4.97 -18.55 2.23
N VAL A 37 5.44 -17.56 2.99
CA VAL A 37 4.62 -16.41 3.40
C VAL A 37 5.26 -15.12 2.91
N ILE A 38 4.48 -14.29 2.21
CA ILE A 38 4.90 -12.94 1.82
C ILE A 38 4.82 -12.04 3.04
N VAL A 39 5.82 -11.20 3.29
CA VAL A 39 5.74 -10.13 4.30
C VAL A 39 6.17 -8.80 3.68
N LEU A 40 5.28 -7.81 3.74
CA LEU A 40 5.50 -6.45 3.26
C LEU A 40 5.46 -5.47 4.44
N LYS A 41 6.24 -4.40 4.32
CA LYS A 41 6.25 -3.27 5.25
C LYS A 41 5.65 -2.05 4.54
N GLY A 42 4.71 -1.38 5.20
CA GLY A 42 4.16 -0.11 4.75
C GLY A 42 5.13 1.06 4.95
N GLY A 43 4.76 2.20 4.41
CA GLY A 43 5.45 3.46 4.57
C GLY A 43 5.40 3.93 6.02
N VAL A 44 6.37 4.76 6.37
CA VAL A 44 6.50 5.40 7.68
C VAL A 44 6.41 6.90 7.44
N GLU A 45 5.77 7.62 8.37
CA GLU A 45 5.72 9.08 8.34
C GLU A 45 7.12 9.69 8.45
N GLN A 46 7.31 10.82 7.78
CA GLN A 46 8.59 11.50 7.72
C GLN A 46 8.41 12.95 8.15
N ASN A 47 9.25 13.36 9.09
CA ASN A 47 9.33 14.74 9.51
C ASN A 47 10.29 15.51 8.60
N ARG A 48 10.11 16.83 8.55
CA ARG A 48 11.02 17.73 7.89
C ARG A 48 12.32 17.82 8.69
N TYR A 49 13.38 17.20 8.18
CA TYR A 49 14.70 17.14 8.81
C TYR A 49 14.62 16.65 10.27
N ASN A 50 15.11 17.45 11.23
CA ASN A 50 15.11 17.14 12.66
C ASN A 50 13.96 17.81 13.43
N THR A 51 12.91 18.26 12.74
CA THR A 51 11.73 18.88 13.38
C THR A 51 10.66 17.84 13.70
N ASP A 52 9.59 18.28 14.37
CA ASP A 52 8.35 17.55 14.61
C ASP A 52 7.25 17.86 13.58
N ALA A 53 7.55 18.70 12.57
CA ALA A 53 6.62 19.02 11.51
C ALA A 53 6.72 18.00 10.37
N MET A 54 5.58 17.45 9.94
CA MET A 54 5.52 16.62 8.74
C MET A 54 5.96 17.43 7.51
N ASP A 55 6.83 16.86 6.68
CA ASP A 55 7.29 17.56 5.49
C ASP A 55 6.20 17.63 4.41
N LEU A 56 5.52 16.49 4.21
CA LEU A 56 4.40 16.30 3.29
C LEU A 56 3.36 15.36 3.92
N PRO A 57 2.08 15.43 3.50
CA PRO A 57 1.08 14.44 3.90
C PRO A 57 1.57 13.02 3.61
N PHE A 58 1.28 12.10 4.52
CA PHE A 58 1.69 10.71 4.37
C PHE A 58 1.16 10.11 3.06
N ARG A 59 2.04 9.40 2.35
CA ARG A 59 1.70 8.62 1.16
C ARG A 59 2.32 7.23 1.30
N GLN A 60 1.47 6.22 1.11
CA GLN A 60 1.84 4.82 1.24
C GLN A 60 2.93 4.37 0.24
N GLU A 61 3.73 3.38 0.63
CA GLU A 61 4.64 2.66 -0.26
C GLU A 61 3.83 1.93 -1.35
N SER A 62 4.26 2.03 -2.61
CA SER A 62 3.43 1.63 -3.75
C SER A 62 3.16 0.13 -3.86
N TYR A 63 4.10 -0.75 -3.48
CA TYR A 63 3.84 -2.19 -3.48
C TYR A 63 2.91 -2.60 -2.33
N PHE A 64 3.06 -1.99 -1.15
CA PHE A 64 2.15 -2.17 -0.03
C PHE A 64 0.74 -1.70 -0.39
N PHE A 65 0.61 -0.49 -0.95
CA PHE A 65 -0.66 0.07 -1.39
C PHE A 65 -1.32 -0.79 -2.48
N TRP A 66 -0.57 -1.25 -3.49
CA TRP A 66 -1.08 -2.13 -4.54
C TRP A 66 -1.64 -3.44 -3.99
N THR A 67 -1.07 -3.93 -2.88
CA THR A 67 -1.42 -5.21 -2.25
C THR A 67 -2.60 -5.08 -1.28
N PHE A 68 -2.65 -4.00 -0.49
CA PHE A 68 -3.60 -3.89 0.63
C PHE A 68 -4.51 -2.65 0.59
N GLY A 69 -4.16 -1.62 -0.17
CA GLY A 69 -4.94 -0.37 -0.23
C GLY A 69 -4.91 0.47 1.05
N VAL A 70 -4.01 0.17 1.97
CA VAL A 70 -3.90 0.82 3.29
C VAL A 70 -3.40 2.26 3.15
N HIS A 71 -4.10 3.17 3.82
CA HIS A 71 -3.79 4.60 3.81
C HIS A 71 -2.98 5.07 5.03
N GLU A 72 -2.99 4.31 6.12
CA GLU A 72 -2.26 4.63 7.34
C GLU A 72 -0.79 4.17 7.29
N SER A 73 0.03 4.83 8.10
CA SER A 73 1.46 4.59 8.23
C SER A 73 1.79 3.46 9.20
N GLU A 74 2.99 2.89 9.08
CA GLU A 74 3.57 1.89 10.01
C GLU A 74 2.88 0.52 10.04
N PHE A 75 2.10 0.19 9.00
CA PHE A 75 1.49 -1.14 8.87
C PHE A 75 2.49 -2.18 8.37
N TYR A 76 2.28 -3.43 8.75
CA TYR A 76 2.80 -4.59 8.01
C TYR A 76 1.63 -5.38 7.43
N GLY A 77 1.95 -6.24 6.46
CA GLY A 77 0.98 -7.15 5.87
C GLY A 77 1.64 -8.45 5.47
N ALA A 78 0.93 -9.56 5.66
CA ALA A 78 1.37 -10.88 5.27
C ALA A 78 0.34 -11.58 4.39
N ILE A 79 0.82 -12.47 3.52
CA ILE A 79 -0.02 -13.32 2.67
C ILE A 79 0.57 -14.73 2.68
N ASP A 80 -0.22 -15.71 3.16
CA ASP A 80 0.12 -17.11 2.99
C ASP A 80 -0.07 -17.50 1.51
N VAL A 81 0.99 -17.96 0.85
CA VAL A 81 0.97 -18.26 -0.59
C VAL A 81 0.13 -19.51 -0.89
N ASP A 82 0.04 -20.45 0.05
CA ASP A 82 -0.70 -21.69 -0.19
C ASP A 82 -2.22 -21.43 -0.16
N SER A 83 -2.73 -20.87 0.93
CA SER A 83 -4.16 -20.58 1.09
C SER A 83 -4.63 -19.29 0.41
N GLY A 84 -3.72 -18.32 0.23
CA GLY A 84 -4.07 -16.95 -0.16
C GLY A 84 -4.55 -16.06 0.98
N LYS A 85 -4.54 -16.57 2.22
CA LYS A 85 -4.96 -15.84 3.43
C LYS A 85 -4.10 -14.60 3.64
N SER A 86 -4.76 -13.45 3.78
CA SER A 86 -4.19 -12.13 3.94
C SER A 86 -4.37 -11.59 5.36
N ILE A 87 -3.30 -11.04 5.92
CA ILE A 87 -3.24 -10.57 7.31
C ILE A 87 -2.65 -9.16 7.34
N LEU A 88 -3.26 -8.24 8.09
CA LEU A 88 -2.71 -6.91 8.35
C LEU A 88 -2.24 -6.78 9.80
N PHE A 89 -1.20 -5.98 9.99
CA PHE A 89 -0.64 -5.65 11.29
C PHE A 89 -0.59 -4.13 11.49
N PRO A 90 -1.70 -3.50 11.92
CA PRO A 90 -1.72 -2.09 12.29
C PRO A 90 -0.87 -1.82 13.54
N PRO A 91 -0.26 -0.63 13.70
CA PRO A 91 0.40 -0.28 14.96
C PRO A 91 -0.64 -0.19 16.10
N ARG A 92 -0.23 -0.56 17.32
CA ARG A 92 -1.03 -0.28 18.52
C ARG A 92 -0.81 1.17 18.93
N LEU A 93 -1.84 1.99 18.77
CA LEU A 93 -1.79 3.41 19.10
C LEU A 93 -1.96 3.64 20.61
N HIS A 94 -1.23 4.63 21.14
CA HIS A 94 -1.40 5.07 22.53
C HIS A 94 -2.78 5.73 22.71
N PRO A 95 -3.45 5.61 23.88
CA PRO A 95 -4.75 6.25 24.12
C PRO A 95 -4.80 7.75 23.80
N ASP A 96 -3.69 8.47 24.00
CA ASP A 96 -3.60 9.90 23.71
C ASP A 96 -3.79 10.24 22.22
N TYR A 97 -3.58 9.28 21.31
CA TYR A 97 -3.88 9.45 19.88
C TYR A 97 -5.33 9.91 19.66
N ALA A 98 -6.26 9.44 20.50
CA ALA A 98 -7.66 9.82 20.44
C ALA A 98 -7.91 11.32 20.66
N ILE A 99 -6.98 12.02 21.30
CA ILE A 99 -7.07 13.46 21.62
C ILE A 99 -6.64 14.29 20.41
N TRP A 100 -5.63 13.83 19.67
CA TRP A 100 -4.94 14.64 18.65
C TRP A 100 -5.29 14.25 17.21
N ASP A 101 -5.29 12.95 16.92
CA ASP A 101 -5.34 12.42 15.56
C ASP A 101 -6.67 11.73 15.22
N GLY A 102 -7.48 11.44 16.23
CA GLY A 102 -8.84 10.98 16.09
C GLY A 102 -9.07 9.55 16.55
N LYS A 103 -10.17 8.95 16.10
CA LYS A 103 -10.67 7.70 16.67
C LYS A 103 -9.66 6.55 16.54
N ILE A 104 -9.35 5.89 17.65
CA ILE A 104 -8.63 4.62 17.64
C ILE A 104 -9.59 3.52 17.21
N HIS A 105 -9.29 2.88 16.08
CA HIS A 105 -10.12 1.84 15.49
C HIS A 105 -9.71 0.44 16.01
N PRO A 106 -10.67 -0.47 16.25
CA PRO A 106 -10.37 -1.87 16.59
C PRO A 106 -9.95 -2.67 15.35
N GLU A 107 -9.34 -3.84 15.55
CA GLU A 107 -8.93 -4.77 14.48
C GLU A 107 -10.07 -5.12 13.52
N SER A 108 -11.29 -5.29 14.02
CA SER A 108 -12.48 -5.57 13.20
C SER A 108 -12.76 -4.48 12.17
N TRP A 109 -12.51 -3.21 12.51
CA TRP A 109 -12.70 -2.11 11.59
C TRP A 109 -11.72 -2.19 10.42
N PHE A 110 -10.43 -2.42 10.70
CA PHE A 110 -9.41 -2.58 9.66
C PHE A 110 -9.70 -3.78 8.77
N LYS A 111 -10.20 -4.88 9.37
CA LYS A 111 -10.60 -6.08 8.65
C LYS A 111 -11.68 -5.77 7.62
N ASP A 112 -12.73 -5.07 8.04
CA ASP A 112 -13.86 -4.71 7.20
C ASP A 112 -13.49 -3.67 6.13
N VAL A 113 -12.69 -2.67 6.46
CA VAL A 113 -12.27 -1.63 5.52
C VAL A 113 -11.34 -2.17 4.45
N TYR A 114 -10.33 -2.95 4.84
CA TYR A 114 -9.31 -3.46 3.92
C TYR A 114 -9.64 -4.82 3.31
N GLN A 115 -10.77 -5.43 3.71
CA GLN A 115 -11.24 -6.71 3.19
C GLN A 115 -10.15 -7.78 3.25
N VAL A 116 -9.50 -7.89 4.41
CA VAL A 116 -8.47 -8.91 4.70
C VAL A 116 -9.05 -10.01 5.59
N ASP A 117 -8.36 -11.15 5.69
CA ASP A 117 -8.87 -12.31 6.42
C ASP A 117 -8.66 -12.16 7.93
N GLU A 118 -7.53 -11.59 8.34
CA GLU A 118 -7.18 -11.34 9.73
C GLU A 118 -6.48 -10.01 9.93
N VAL A 119 -6.60 -9.48 11.15
CA VAL A 119 -5.89 -8.28 11.59
C VAL A 119 -5.42 -8.53 13.01
N HIS A 120 -4.16 -8.24 13.29
CA HIS A 120 -3.58 -8.32 14.64
C HIS A 120 -2.72 -7.09 14.88
N PHE A 121 -2.95 -6.34 15.96
CA PHE A 121 -2.08 -5.20 16.29
C PHE A 121 -0.61 -5.64 16.39
N ASN A 122 0.28 -4.81 15.85
CA ASN A 122 1.71 -5.06 15.75
C ASN A 122 2.44 -4.84 17.09
N ASP A 123 2.04 -5.58 18.11
CA ASP A 123 2.74 -5.65 19.39
C ASP A 123 4.08 -6.42 19.25
N PRO A 124 4.99 -6.30 20.22
CA PRO A 124 6.25 -7.03 20.18
C PRO A 124 6.03 -8.54 20.00
N ASN A 125 6.62 -9.10 18.94
CA ASN A 125 6.53 -10.50 18.51
C ASN A 125 5.24 -10.93 17.77
N THR A 126 4.18 -10.12 17.67
CA THR A 126 2.91 -10.53 17.04
C THR A 126 3.12 -11.10 15.64
N ILE A 127 3.94 -10.43 14.81
CA ILE A 127 4.26 -10.90 13.45
C ILE A 127 4.94 -12.28 13.51
N ASN A 128 5.96 -12.46 14.36
CA ASN A 128 6.69 -13.72 14.48
C ASN A 128 5.78 -14.88 14.92
N GLU A 129 4.96 -14.65 15.95
CA GLU A 129 4.02 -15.65 16.47
C GLU A 129 2.96 -16.01 15.43
N THR A 130 2.42 -15.03 14.71
CA THR A 130 1.46 -15.24 13.63
C THR A 130 2.07 -16.09 12.51
N LEU A 131 3.31 -15.79 12.10
CA LEU A 131 4.03 -16.56 11.07
C LEU A 131 4.30 -18.01 11.53
N ARG A 132 4.64 -18.23 12.81
CA ARG A 132 4.79 -19.58 13.39
C ARG A 132 3.46 -20.35 13.40
N ASN A 133 2.36 -19.70 13.78
CA ASN A 133 1.04 -20.30 13.82
C ASN A 133 0.51 -20.66 12.43
N LEU A 134 0.89 -19.90 11.40
CA LEU A 134 0.65 -20.26 9.99
C LEU A 134 1.51 -21.44 9.51
N GLY A 135 2.52 -21.85 10.28
CA GLY A 135 3.48 -22.87 9.86
C GLY A 135 4.43 -22.37 8.76
N ALA A 136 4.76 -21.07 8.75
CA ALA A 136 5.65 -20.48 7.75
C ALA A 136 7.01 -21.19 7.73
N ARG A 137 7.40 -21.71 6.56
CA ARG A 137 8.67 -22.40 6.32
C ARG A 137 9.70 -21.50 5.65
N GLN A 138 9.24 -20.48 4.93
CA GLN A 138 10.08 -19.51 4.26
C GLN A 138 9.33 -18.17 4.15
N LEU A 139 10.05 -17.06 4.28
CA LEU A 139 9.52 -15.74 4.00
C LEU A 139 9.92 -15.26 2.60
N LEU A 140 8.99 -14.64 1.89
CA LEU A 140 9.24 -13.88 0.67
C LEU A 140 9.18 -12.40 1.02
N LEU A 141 10.34 -11.74 1.01
CA LEU A 141 10.46 -10.34 1.40
C LEU A 141 10.74 -9.49 0.16
N LEU A 142 10.12 -8.31 0.08
CA LEU A 142 10.28 -7.44 -1.09
C LEU A 142 11.55 -6.60 -0.98
N ARG A 143 12.58 -6.94 -1.77
CA ARG A 143 13.68 -6.00 -2.07
C ARG A 143 13.53 -5.55 -3.52
N ALA A 144 13.35 -4.26 -3.75
CA ALA A 144 13.04 -3.72 -5.09
C ALA A 144 13.97 -2.57 -5.47
N GLU A 145 14.81 -2.78 -6.49
CA GLU A 145 15.65 -1.73 -7.06
C GLU A 145 14.91 -1.07 -8.22
N ASN A 146 14.59 0.21 -8.08
CA ASN A 146 13.85 0.95 -9.09
C ASN A 146 14.81 1.42 -10.19
N THR A 147 14.54 1.05 -11.44
CA THR A 147 15.40 1.35 -12.59
C THR A 147 15.44 2.82 -13.00
N ASP A 148 14.45 3.62 -12.61
CA ASP A 148 14.39 5.05 -12.98
C ASP A 148 15.20 5.92 -12.01
N SER A 149 15.10 5.64 -10.70
CA SER A 149 15.76 6.39 -9.62
C SER A 149 17.06 5.77 -9.13
N GLY A 150 17.29 4.48 -9.38
CA GLY A 150 18.39 3.71 -8.80
C GLY A 150 18.22 3.39 -7.30
N ASN A 151 17.13 3.83 -6.67
CA ASN A 151 16.87 3.59 -5.25
C ASN A 151 16.43 2.14 -5.00
N VAL A 152 16.81 1.62 -3.84
CA VAL A 152 16.42 0.30 -3.37
C VAL A 152 15.40 0.43 -2.24
N LEU A 153 14.23 -0.20 -2.42
CA LEU A 153 13.32 -0.50 -1.33
C LEU A 153 13.88 -1.70 -0.56
N GLU A 154 14.22 -1.47 0.71
CA GLU A 154 14.73 -2.50 1.59
C GLU A 154 13.59 -3.42 2.10
N PRO A 155 13.85 -4.73 2.24
CA PRO A 155 12.85 -5.69 2.66
C PRO A 155 12.37 -5.47 4.09
N ALA A 156 11.14 -5.92 4.36
CA ALA A 156 10.52 -5.83 5.67
C ALA A 156 11.46 -6.33 6.78
N ASP A 157 11.50 -5.58 7.88
CA ASP A 157 12.31 -5.89 9.04
C ASP A 157 11.45 -5.85 10.30
N PHE A 158 11.50 -6.93 11.08
CA PHE A 158 10.66 -7.10 12.26
C PHE A 158 11.34 -8.06 13.24
N LYS A 159 10.93 -7.98 14.50
CA LYS A 159 11.49 -8.82 15.57
C LYS A 159 11.22 -10.30 15.28
N GLY A 160 12.28 -11.12 15.31
CA GLY A 160 12.21 -12.56 15.03
C GLY A 160 12.20 -12.92 13.54
N LYS A 161 12.47 -11.97 12.63
CA LYS A 161 12.68 -12.26 11.19
C LYS A 161 13.77 -13.31 10.96
N SER A 162 14.84 -13.28 11.74
CA SER A 162 15.97 -14.23 11.67
C SER A 162 15.59 -15.67 12.02
N ASP A 163 14.41 -15.90 12.59
CA ASP A 163 13.92 -17.24 12.95
C ASP A 163 13.47 -18.04 11.71
N PHE A 164 13.30 -17.36 10.57
CA PHE A 164 12.81 -17.96 9.33
C PHE A 164 13.85 -17.81 8.21
N PRO A 165 14.04 -18.85 7.38
CA PRO A 165 14.68 -18.67 6.08
C PRO A 165 13.91 -17.65 5.25
N PHE A 166 14.60 -16.77 4.52
CA PHE A 166 13.94 -15.78 3.67
C PHE A 166 14.59 -15.66 2.29
N ASP A 167 13.79 -15.29 1.29
CA ASP A 167 14.21 -14.93 -0.06
C ASP A 167 13.78 -13.50 -0.39
N THR A 168 14.69 -12.74 -1.00
CA THR A 168 14.46 -11.35 -1.41
C THR A 168 14.48 -11.15 -2.92
N LYS A 169 14.66 -12.23 -3.70
CA LYS A 169 14.89 -12.17 -5.15
C LYS A 169 13.65 -12.50 -5.96
N MET A 170 12.77 -13.34 -5.44
CA MET A 170 11.59 -13.87 -6.15
C MET A 170 10.47 -12.84 -6.27
N LEU A 171 10.22 -12.07 -5.21
CA LEU A 171 8.98 -11.29 -5.09
C LEU A 171 8.95 -10.08 -6.01
N TYR A 172 10.06 -9.33 -6.11
CA TYR A 172 10.14 -8.12 -6.92
C TYR A 172 9.82 -8.31 -8.41
N PRO A 173 10.44 -9.24 -9.16
CA PRO A 173 10.13 -9.41 -10.58
C PRO A 173 8.67 -9.83 -10.82
N ILE A 174 8.08 -10.60 -9.90
CA ILE A 174 6.69 -11.04 -10.00
C ILE A 174 5.73 -9.87 -9.76
N MET A 175 5.89 -9.14 -8.65
CA MET A 175 5.05 -7.98 -8.34
C MET A 175 5.22 -6.87 -9.37
N GLY A 176 6.45 -6.62 -9.82
CA GLY A 176 6.75 -5.67 -10.88
C GLY A 176 5.96 -5.99 -12.15
N ASN A 177 6.02 -7.24 -12.62
CA ASN A 177 5.27 -7.67 -13.79
C ASN A 177 3.74 -7.56 -13.59
N LEU A 178 3.22 -7.91 -12.42
CA LEU A 178 1.79 -7.77 -12.12
C LEU A 178 1.32 -6.32 -12.11
N ARG A 179 2.17 -5.37 -11.71
CA ARG A 179 1.89 -3.93 -11.76
C ARG A 179 2.00 -3.33 -13.16
N VAL A 180 2.67 -4.00 -14.12
CA VAL A 180 2.67 -3.59 -15.53
C VAL A 180 1.27 -3.76 -16.13
N PHE A 181 0.63 -4.89 -15.88
CA PHE A 181 -0.71 -5.22 -16.41
C PHE A 181 -1.81 -4.86 -15.43
N LYS A 182 -2.69 -3.92 -15.81
CA LYS A 182 -3.75 -3.41 -14.93
C LYS A 182 -4.98 -4.31 -15.02
N THR A 183 -5.64 -4.52 -13.88
CA THR A 183 -7.01 -5.04 -13.82
C THR A 183 -7.99 -3.99 -14.34
N ASP A 184 -9.20 -4.42 -14.69
CA ASP A 184 -10.27 -3.48 -15.07
C ASP A 184 -10.58 -2.48 -13.93
N LYS A 185 -10.52 -2.92 -12.67
CA LYS A 185 -10.73 -2.05 -11.50
C LYS A 185 -9.64 -0.97 -11.40
N GLU A 186 -8.39 -1.32 -11.65
CA GLU A 186 -7.29 -0.35 -11.71
C GLU A 186 -7.44 0.62 -12.90
N LEU A 187 -7.89 0.12 -14.06
CA LEU A 187 -8.16 0.95 -15.23
C LEU A 187 -9.27 1.98 -14.98
N GLU A 188 -10.33 1.64 -14.24
CA GLU A 188 -11.38 2.60 -13.87
C GLU A 188 -10.83 3.76 -13.03
N VAL A 189 -9.97 3.46 -12.04
CA VAL A 189 -9.29 4.50 -11.23
C VAL A 189 -8.41 5.39 -12.12
N MET A 190 -7.66 4.78 -13.04
CA MET A 190 -6.80 5.53 -13.97
C MET A 190 -7.62 6.41 -14.92
N ARG A 191 -8.74 5.91 -15.47
CA ARG A 191 -9.65 6.67 -16.33
C ARG A 191 -10.22 7.88 -15.60
N TYR A 192 -10.64 7.70 -14.35
CA TYR A 192 -11.12 8.80 -13.53
C TYR A 192 -10.02 9.85 -13.28
N SER A 193 -8.82 9.43 -12.91
CA SER A 193 -7.67 10.33 -12.72
C SER A 193 -7.36 11.13 -13.99
N CYS A 194 -7.29 10.46 -15.14
CA CYS A 194 -7.09 11.11 -16.44
C CYS A 194 -8.22 12.08 -16.80
N LYS A 195 -9.48 11.75 -16.48
CA LYS A 195 -10.63 12.63 -16.69
C LYS A 195 -10.48 13.92 -15.88
N VAL A 196 -10.18 13.81 -14.58
CA VAL A 196 -9.99 14.97 -13.69
C VAL A 196 -8.81 15.83 -14.17
N ALA A 197 -7.66 15.21 -14.45
CA ALA A 197 -6.47 15.93 -14.95
C ALA A 197 -6.74 16.63 -16.30
N SER A 198 -7.50 15.99 -17.20
CA SER A 198 -7.87 16.58 -18.49
C SER A 198 -8.77 17.81 -18.32
N GLU A 199 -9.75 17.74 -17.41
CA GLU A 199 -10.60 18.91 -17.10
C GLU A 199 -9.80 20.03 -16.44
N ALA A 200 -8.85 19.71 -15.55
CA ALA A 200 -7.94 20.68 -14.96
C ALA A 200 -7.07 21.38 -16.02
N HIS A 201 -6.46 20.62 -16.94
CA HIS A 201 -5.69 21.19 -18.05
C HIS A 201 -6.56 22.09 -18.96
N LYS A 202 -7.80 21.68 -19.27
CA LYS A 202 -8.74 22.53 -20.02
C LYS A 202 -9.06 23.81 -19.28
N ALA A 203 -9.20 23.77 -17.95
CA ALA A 203 -9.43 24.95 -17.13
C ALA A 203 -8.21 25.88 -17.14
N ALA A 204 -6.99 25.35 -16.99
CA ALA A 204 -5.74 26.11 -17.07
C ALA A 204 -5.58 26.81 -18.43
N MET A 205 -5.84 26.11 -19.54
CA MET A 205 -5.81 26.69 -20.89
C MET A 205 -6.84 27.81 -21.10
N LYS A 206 -7.98 27.76 -20.40
CA LYS A 206 -8.99 28.84 -20.45
C LYS A 206 -8.63 30.03 -19.56
N ALA A 207 -7.86 29.79 -18.50
CA ALA A 207 -7.50 30.80 -17.51
C ALA A 207 -6.27 31.63 -17.90
N VAL A 208 -5.35 31.05 -18.69
CA VAL A 208 -4.07 31.70 -19.05
C VAL A 208 -4.25 33.03 -19.78
N LYS A 209 -3.47 34.04 -19.38
CA LYS A 209 -3.41 35.38 -19.98
C LYS A 209 -1.98 35.92 -19.89
N PRO A 210 -1.54 36.79 -20.82
CA PRO A 210 -0.26 37.49 -20.69
C PRO A 210 -0.15 38.21 -19.34
N GLY A 211 1.03 38.14 -18.73
CA GLY A 211 1.31 38.72 -17.41
C GLY A 211 1.04 37.80 -16.23
N LEU A 212 0.53 36.59 -16.45
CA LEU A 212 0.51 35.55 -15.41
C LEU A 212 1.88 34.87 -15.28
N TYR A 213 2.18 34.41 -14.07
CA TYR A 213 3.30 33.55 -13.75
C TYR A 213 2.91 32.08 -13.86
N GLU A 214 3.87 31.21 -14.15
CA GLU A 214 3.67 29.77 -14.34
C GLU A 214 3.00 29.10 -13.13
N TYR A 215 3.41 29.45 -11.90
CA TYR A 215 2.82 28.90 -10.67
C TYR A 215 1.34 29.24 -10.48
N GLN A 216 0.81 30.26 -11.17
CA GLN A 216 -0.60 30.62 -11.09
C GLN A 216 -1.49 29.66 -11.88
N LEU A 217 -0.91 28.88 -12.81
CA LEU A 217 -1.60 27.81 -13.53
C LEU A 217 -1.40 26.43 -12.88
N GLU A 218 -0.37 26.27 -12.03
CA GLU A 218 -0.11 25.04 -11.28
C GLU A 218 -1.10 24.84 -10.12
N ARG A 219 -1.61 25.93 -9.53
CA ARG A 219 -2.47 25.93 -8.35
C ARG A 219 -3.92 25.56 -8.61
#